data_AF-A0AA96X2C8-F1
#
_entry.id   AF-A0AA96X2C8-F1
#
_cell.length_a   1.000
_cell.length_b   1.000
_cell.length_c   1.000
_cell.angle_alpha   90.00
_cell.angle_beta   90.00
_cell.angle_gamma   90.00
#
_symmetry.space_group_name_H-M   'P 1'
#
loop_
_entity.id
_entity.type
_entity.pdbx_description
1 polymer ?
#
loop_
_entity_poly.entity_id
_entity_poly.type
_entity_poly.pdbx_seq_one_letter_code
_entity_poly.pdbx_strand_id
1 'polypeptide(L)'
;MTKTHSQHMAEIERIEGVEATYSPEDNKLRLYVEERFDEETYAVVKSYGFKWAPKQKLFVAPAWTPEREDFCVAIAGDIEAEGTTLAERAAAKAERLEGYAANKERKAGELFSAADELSRMFEDGQPILAGHHSERKALKTKDRMDSNLKRGVESQKAARHYLYKAVSVQHHANFKNSPKVRANRIKALFVELRKYQSDLNHYALALKIWEKTTSENGISGLVEIGRIRTGSIAAWETRGRIKEGEITLQQLRNERIAAFKWQLENTNRHRWVDHLLNRLAYENEMLGGVNRFEGEITATLLQTFARAHGADKPKATKTQSGNFELKSLAPLPLQFVQGATHDTLELTDSEWCELMKDVCYEVPVKKDAKPSILNFKAKRLQSPSRYHSGEISTFEQIELTKAEYAKIHTEVRGTRLSVCGKFRFKICLDPNYKGPRYQAPWVAVFLTDSKAHPVPESFVPVVEAKAA
;
A
#
# COMPACT_ATOMS: atom_id res chain seq x y z
N MET A 1 8.39 31.63 -24.55
CA MET A 1 7.32 30.69 -24.16
C MET A 1 7.99 29.35 -23.89
N THR A 2 7.82 28.79 -22.70
CA THR A 2 8.27 27.43 -22.37
C THR A 2 7.46 26.43 -23.20
N LYS A 3 8.11 25.47 -23.86
CA LYS A 3 7.42 24.45 -24.66
C LYS A 3 6.51 23.60 -23.75
N THR A 4 5.38 23.14 -24.27
CA THR A 4 4.51 22.19 -23.55
C THR A 4 5.15 20.79 -23.51
N HIS A 5 4.72 19.93 -22.59
CA HIS A 5 5.23 18.54 -22.52
C HIS A 5 5.03 17.79 -23.85
N SER A 6 3.87 17.92 -24.47
CA SER A 6 3.59 17.30 -25.77
C SER A 6 4.51 17.82 -26.89
N GLN A 7 4.83 19.12 -26.90
CA GLN A 7 5.81 19.67 -27.85
C GLN A 7 7.21 19.10 -27.59
N HIS A 8 7.61 18.95 -26.33
CA HIS A 8 8.87 18.30 -25.98
C HIS A 8 8.93 16.84 -26.44
N MET A 9 7.84 16.07 -26.29
CA MET A 9 7.80 14.67 -26.73
C MET A 9 7.90 14.53 -28.25
N ALA A 10 7.28 15.44 -29.01
CA ALA A 10 7.31 15.42 -30.47
C ALA A 10 8.69 15.75 -31.07
N GLU A 11 9.57 16.37 -30.29
CA GLU A 11 10.94 16.71 -30.71
C GLU A 11 11.95 15.60 -30.41
N ILE A 12 11.57 14.60 -29.58
CA ILE A 12 12.43 13.46 -29.30
C ILE A 12 12.44 12.57 -30.55
N GLU A 13 13.61 12.45 -31.16
CA GLU A 13 13.81 11.50 -32.25
C GLU A 13 13.79 10.07 -31.72
N ARG A 14 13.08 9.20 -32.43
CA ARG A 14 13.09 7.76 -32.16
C ARG A 14 14.50 7.23 -32.41
N ILE A 15 15.00 6.43 -31.48
CA ILE A 15 16.33 5.84 -31.58
C ILE A 15 16.20 4.37 -31.96
N GLU A 16 16.81 3.98 -33.07
CA GLU A 16 16.85 2.60 -33.54
C GLU A 16 17.61 1.71 -32.54
N GLY A 17 17.11 0.49 -32.29
CA GLY A 17 17.71 -0.45 -31.32
C GLY A 17 17.42 -0.15 -29.85
N VAL A 18 16.56 0.84 -29.54
CA VAL A 18 16.04 1.05 -28.18
C VAL A 18 14.71 0.35 -28.01
N GLU A 19 14.62 -0.54 -27.03
CA GLU A 19 13.38 -1.24 -26.66
C GLU A 19 12.91 -0.75 -25.29
N ALA A 20 11.66 -0.28 -25.22
CA ALA A 20 11.05 0.09 -23.94
C ALA A 20 10.15 -1.03 -23.43
N THR A 21 10.30 -1.39 -22.16
CA THR A 21 9.49 -2.45 -21.53
C THR A 21 8.85 -2.01 -20.23
N TYR A 22 7.72 -2.63 -19.90
CA TYR A 22 7.02 -2.44 -18.63
C TYR A 22 6.80 -3.77 -17.89
N SER A 23 6.98 -3.74 -16.57
CA SER A 23 6.79 -4.89 -15.68
C SER A 23 5.73 -4.58 -14.60
N PRO A 24 4.54 -5.22 -14.61
CA PRO A 24 3.51 -4.98 -13.60
C PRO A 24 3.90 -5.46 -12.20
N GLU A 25 4.79 -6.46 -12.11
CA GLU A 25 5.30 -7.03 -10.85
C GLU A 25 6.01 -6.01 -9.96
N ASP A 26 6.78 -5.12 -10.58
CA ASP A 26 7.55 -4.09 -9.89
C ASP A 26 7.22 -2.66 -10.30
N ASN A 27 6.23 -2.49 -11.18
CA ASN A 27 5.73 -1.22 -11.70
C ASN A 27 6.81 -0.39 -12.41
N LYS A 28 7.81 -1.01 -13.06
CA LYS A 28 8.95 -0.27 -13.64
C LYS A 28 8.98 -0.30 -15.15
N LEU A 29 9.44 0.82 -15.69
CA LEU A 29 9.82 0.99 -17.08
C LEU A 29 11.33 0.77 -17.25
N ARG A 30 11.72 0.09 -18.33
CA ARG A 30 13.12 -0.09 -18.71
C ARG A 30 13.30 0.32 -20.18
N LEU A 31 14.50 0.79 -20.48
CA LEU A 31 14.97 1.02 -21.86
C LEU A 31 16.20 0.13 -22.06
N TYR A 32 16.06 -0.91 -22.85
CA TYR A 32 17.17 -1.73 -23.31
C TYR A 32 17.86 -1.03 -24.47
N VAL A 33 19.19 -1.03 -24.42
CA VAL A 33 20.03 -0.33 -25.41
C VAL A 33 21.22 -1.21 -25.75
N GLU A 34 21.61 -1.26 -27.03
CA GLU A 34 22.79 -2.00 -27.46
C GLU A 34 24.08 -1.32 -26.98
N GLU A 35 24.12 0.00 -27.17
CA GLU A 35 25.21 0.88 -26.79
C GLU A 35 24.74 1.97 -25.84
N ARG A 36 25.68 2.55 -25.10
CA ARG A 36 25.35 3.64 -24.19
C ARG A 36 25.05 4.90 -25.00
N PHE A 37 23.92 5.54 -24.69
CA PHE A 37 23.57 6.84 -25.25
C PHE A 37 24.69 7.88 -25.13
N ASP A 38 24.73 8.80 -26.09
CA ASP A 38 25.55 10.00 -26.04
C ASP A 38 25.21 10.87 -24.82
N GLU A 39 26.04 11.89 -24.56
CA GLU A 39 25.91 12.70 -23.34
C GLU A 39 24.59 13.48 -23.28
N GLU A 40 24.11 13.98 -24.42
CA GLU A 40 22.86 14.74 -24.53
C GLU A 40 21.64 13.87 -24.26
N THR A 41 21.52 12.75 -24.97
CA THR A 41 20.43 11.77 -24.79
C THR A 41 20.47 11.18 -23.39
N TYR A 42 21.65 10.86 -22.86
CA TYR A 42 21.81 10.38 -21.49
C TYR A 42 21.28 11.39 -20.46
N ALA A 43 21.56 12.69 -20.65
CA ALA A 43 21.07 13.74 -19.76
C ALA A 43 19.53 13.84 -19.81
N VAL A 44 18.94 13.77 -20.99
CA VAL A 44 17.48 13.73 -21.18
C VAL A 44 16.87 12.52 -20.48
N VAL A 45 17.35 11.31 -20.75
CA VAL A 45 16.86 10.06 -20.12
C VAL A 45 16.93 10.16 -18.59
N LYS A 46 18.03 10.71 -18.04
CA LYS A 46 18.20 10.91 -16.60
C LYS A 46 17.23 11.94 -16.02
N SER A 47 16.86 12.97 -16.78
CA SER A 47 15.88 14.00 -16.36
C SER A 47 14.49 13.41 -16.10
N TYR A 48 14.11 12.36 -16.84
CA TYR A 48 12.88 11.57 -16.60
C TYR A 48 13.01 10.57 -15.43
N GLY A 49 14.17 10.53 -14.78
CA GLY A 49 14.44 9.74 -13.58
C GLY A 49 14.93 8.32 -13.85
N PHE A 50 15.33 8.01 -15.09
CA PHE A 50 15.94 6.74 -15.43
C PHE A 50 17.37 6.63 -14.91
N LYS A 51 17.78 5.43 -14.50
CA LYS A 51 19.12 5.14 -13.99
C LYS A 51 19.79 4.05 -14.82
N TRP A 52 21.05 4.27 -15.19
CA TRP A 52 21.86 3.30 -15.92
C TRP A 52 22.22 2.08 -15.06
N ALA A 53 21.95 0.88 -15.58
CA ALA A 53 22.33 -0.41 -15.00
C ALA A 53 23.38 -1.08 -15.89
N PRO A 54 24.69 -0.79 -15.70
CA PRO A 54 25.75 -1.17 -16.67
C PRO A 54 25.88 -2.67 -16.90
N LYS A 55 25.64 -3.49 -15.87
CA LYS A 55 25.71 -4.95 -15.98
C LYS A 55 24.53 -5.58 -16.74
N GLN A 56 23.44 -4.83 -16.89
CA GLN A 56 22.24 -5.27 -17.62
C GLN A 56 22.07 -4.53 -18.95
N LYS A 57 22.94 -3.55 -19.24
CA LYS A 57 22.87 -2.67 -20.41
C LYS A 57 21.47 -2.06 -20.62
N LEU A 58 20.88 -1.53 -19.55
CA LEU A 58 19.56 -0.91 -19.61
C LEU A 58 19.47 0.32 -18.72
N PHE A 59 18.54 1.21 -19.04
CA PHE A 59 18.07 2.26 -18.15
C PHE A 59 16.80 1.81 -17.45
N VAL A 60 16.64 2.12 -16.16
CA VAL A 60 15.44 1.76 -15.39
C VAL A 60 14.86 2.95 -14.63
N ALA A 61 13.56 3.17 -14.77
CA ALA A 61 12.80 4.10 -13.94
C ALA A 61 12.19 3.37 -12.73
N PRO A 62 12.10 4.02 -11.56
CA PRO A 62 11.65 3.36 -10.32
C PRO A 62 10.15 3.04 -10.29
N ALA A 63 9.35 3.71 -11.13
CA ALA A 63 7.91 3.50 -11.25
C ALA A 63 7.42 4.00 -12.62
N TRP A 64 6.33 3.44 -13.14
CA TRP A 64 5.57 4.03 -14.23
C TRP A 64 4.98 5.38 -13.79
N THR A 65 5.02 6.36 -14.69
CA THR A 65 4.23 7.60 -14.62
C THR A 65 3.81 7.95 -16.05
N PRO A 66 2.73 8.72 -16.23
CA PRO A 66 2.29 9.20 -17.56
C PRO A 66 3.43 9.84 -18.35
N GLU A 67 4.23 10.69 -17.70
CA GLU A 67 5.33 11.42 -18.35
C GLU A 67 6.47 10.49 -18.78
N ARG A 68 6.70 9.38 -18.05
CA ARG A 68 7.71 8.37 -18.41
C ARG A 68 7.21 7.43 -19.50
N GLU A 69 5.92 7.13 -19.50
CA GLU A 69 5.28 6.40 -20.59
C GLU A 69 5.38 7.19 -21.89
N ASP A 70 5.02 8.47 -21.87
CA ASP A 70 5.16 9.35 -23.05
C ASP A 70 6.60 9.38 -23.55
N PHE A 71 7.57 9.49 -22.62
CA PHE A 71 8.99 9.48 -22.96
C PHE A 71 9.44 8.15 -23.57
N CYS A 72 9.02 7.02 -23.01
CA CYS A 72 9.32 5.69 -23.56
C CYS A 72 8.75 5.52 -24.96
N VAL A 73 7.49 5.91 -25.18
CA VAL A 73 6.84 5.86 -26.50
C VAL A 73 7.55 6.79 -27.48
N ALA A 74 7.95 7.99 -27.07
CA ALA A 74 8.67 8.93 -27.94
C ALA A 74 10.02 8.38 -28.41
N ILE A 75 10.82 7.81 -27.48
CA ILE A 75 12.18 7.35 -27.80
C ILE A 75 12.23 5.96 -28.46
N ALA A 76 11.33 5.04 -28.08
CA ALA A 76 11.35 3.64 -28.54
C ALA A 76 10.24 3.32 -29.56
N GLY A 77 9.16 4.11 -29.60
CA GLY A 77 8.00 3.94 -30.48
C GLY A 77 6.80 3.31 -29.76
N ASP A 78 7.03 2.33 -28.91
CA ASP A 78 6.03 1.62 -28.12
C ASP A 78 6.62 1.09 -26.81
N ILE A 79 5.79 0.44 -25.99
CA ILE A 79 6.22 -0.18 -24.73
C ILE A 79 5.76 -1.64 -24.74
N GLU A 80 6.71 -2.55 -24.73
CA GLU A 80 6.46 -3.98 -24.70
C GLU A 80 6.35 -4.52 -23.28
N ALA A 81 5.84 -5.74 -23.16
CA ALA A 81 5.85 -6.46 -21.89
C ALA A 81 7.28 -6.87 -21.54
N GLU A 82 7.68 -6.69 -20.28
CA GLU A 82 8.98 -7.16 -19.81
C GLU A 82 9.14 -8.67 -20.01
N GLY A 83 10.09 -9.08 -20.86
CA GLY A 83 10.36 -10.50 -21.14
C GLY A 83 11.00 -11.30 -20.00
N THR A 84 11.35 -10.66 -18.87
CA THR A 84 11.92 -11.33 -17.70
C THR A 84 11.11 -11.09 -16.43
N THR A 85 10.82 -12.18 -15.73
CA THR A 85 10.14 -12.15 -14.44
C THR A 85 11.04 -11.59 -13.34
N LEU A 86 10.46 -11.16 -12.21
CA LEU A 86 11.21 -10.81 -11.00
C LEU A 86 12.03 -11.99 -10.48
N ALA A 87 11.53 -13.22 -10.63
CA ALA A 87 12.22 -14.44 -10.21
C ALA A 87 13.48 -14.70 -11.05
N GLU A 88 13.38 -14.62 -12.38
CA GLU A 88 14.54 -14.79 -13.28
C GLU A 88 15.59 -13.70 -13.08
N ARG A 89 15.17 -12.45 -12.92
CA ARG A 89 16.10 -11.35 -12.61
C ARG A 89 16.79 -11.53 -11.26
N ALA A 90 16.08 -12.08 -10.27
CA ALA A 90 16.65 -12.43 -8.98
C ALA A 90 17.64 -13.60 -9.11
N ALA A 91 17.33 -14.63 -9.91
CA ALA A 91 18.22 -15.75 -10.20
C ALA A 91 19.51 -15.29 -10.91
N ALA A 92 19.40 -14.52 -11.99
CA ALA A 92 20.56 -13.96 -12.69
C ALA A 92 21.42 -13.04 -11.79
N LYS A 93 20.79 -12.34 -10.83
CA LYS A 93 21.53 -11.57 -9.83
C LYS A 93 22.21 -12.46 -8.79
N ALA A 94 21.56 -13.54 -8.35
CA ALA A 94 22.12 -14.51 -7.42
C ALA A 94 23.34 -15.20 -8.03
N GLU A 95 23.25 -15.66 -9.28
CA GLU A 95 24.36 -16.28 -10.02
C GLU A 95 25.58 -15.35 -10.12
N ARG A 96 25.37 -14.06 -10.42
CA ARG A 96 26.48 -13.08 -10.41
C ARG A 96 27.11 -12.92 -9.03
N LEU A 97 26.31 -12.95 -7.97
CA LEU A 97 26.81 -12.86 -6.59
C LEU A 97 27.59 -14.12 -6.20
N GLU A 98 27.13 -15.30 -6.61
CA GLU A 98 27.83 -16.57 -6.44
C GLU A 98 29.16 -16.58 -7.20
N GLY A 99 29.21 -16.06 -8.44
CA GLY A 99 30.45 -15.86 -9.17
C GLY A 99 31.43 -14.92 -8.46
N TYR A 100 30.94 -13.86 -7.81
CA TYR A 100 31.78 -13.01 -6.96
C TYR A 100 32.27 -13.75 -5.70
N ALA A 101 31.42 -14.58 -5.09
CA ALA A 101 31.80 -15.41 -3.95
C ALA A 101 32.90 -16.40 -4.32
N ALA A 102 32.74 -17.16 -5.41
CA ALA A 102 33.72 -18.12 -5.90
C ALA A 102 35.09 -17.46 -6.19
N ASN A 103 35.09 -16.26 -6.78
CA ASN A 103 36.32 -15.49 -6.99
C ASN A 103 36.99 -15.09 -5.66
N LYS A 104 36.21 -14.74 -4.64
CA LYS A 104 36.73 -14.42 -3.30
C LYS A 104 37.22 -15.66 -2.56
N GLU A 105 36.58 -16.81 -2.74
CA GLU A 105 37.01 -18.09 -2.17
C GLU A 105 38.32 -18.56 -2.79
N ARG A 106 38.43 -18.53 -4.13
CA ARG A 106 39.70 -18.81 -4.81
C ARG A 106 40.80 -17.89 -4.31
N LYS A 107 40.52 -16.59 -4.14
CA LYS A 107 41.51 -15.65 -3.61
C LYS A 107 41.93 -15.96 -2.18
N ALA A 108 40.98 -16.37 -1.33
CA ALA A 108 41.29 -16.81 0.02
C ALA A 108 42.17 -18.07 0.01
N GLY A 109 41.84 -19.06 -0.82
CA GLY A 109 42.65 -20.26 -1.02
C GLY A 109 44.08 -19.96 -1.42
N GLU A 110 44.29 -19.12 -2.46
CA GLU A 110 45.62 -18.66 -2.88
C GLU A 110 46.42 -18.01 -1.74
N LEU A 111 45.76 -17.15 -0.94
CA LEU A 111 46.40 -16.46 0.17
C LEU A 111 46.75 -17.42 1.32
N PHE A 112 45.89 -18.40 1.60
CA PHE A 112 46.16 -19.42 2.61
C PHE A 112 47.28 -20.37 2.17
N SER A 113 47.29 -20.83 0.92
CA SER A 113 48.39 -21.63 0.37
C SER A 113 49.71 -20.86 0.38
N ALA A 114 49.71 -19.58 0.01
CA ALA A 114 50.91 -18.76 0.10
C ALA A 114 51.37 -18.52 1.54
N ALA A 115 50.46 -18.45 2.52
CA ALA A 115 50.81 -18.38 3.93
C ALA A 115 51.39 -19.71 4.43
N ASP A 116 50.80 -20.84 4.03
CA ASP A 116 51.27 -22.19 4.34
C ASP A 116 52.71 -22.41 3.82
N GLU A 117 52.98 -22.05 2.57
CA GLU A 117 54.32 -22.10 1.99
C GLU A 117 55.35 -21.27 2.79
N LEU A 118 54.96 -20.06 3.22
CA LEU A 118 55.82 -19.22 4.06
C LEU A 118 56.03 -19.81 5.46
N SER A 119 55.05 -20.55 5.97
CA SER A 119 55.10 -21.17 7.31
C SER A 119 56.15 -22.29 7.39
N ARG A 120 56.46 -22.96 6.27
CA ARG A 120 57.50 -24.02 6.20
C ARG A 120 58.88 -23.56 6.66
N MET A 121 59.17 -22.26 6.58
CA MET A 121 60.41 -21.68 7.13
C MET A 121 60.51 -21.81 8.66
N PHE A 122 59.38 -22.00 9.33
CA PHE A 122 59.26 -22.15 10.78
C PHE A 122 58.84 -23.57 11.19
N GLU A 123 58.80 -24.50 10.23
CA GLU A 123 58.61 -25.94 10.48
C GLU A 123 59.72 -26.42 11.44
N ASP A 124 59.41 -27.39 12.31
CA ASP A 124 60.26 -27.84 13.43
C ASP A 124 60.45 -26.84 14.59
N GLY A 125 59.66 -25.75 14.64
CA GLY A 125 59.59 -24.89 15.82
C GLY A 125 60.85 -24.06 16.07
N GLN A 126 61.65 -23.79 15.03
CA GLN A 126 62.82 -22.92 15.13
C GLN A 126 62.41 -21.50 15.58
N PRO A 127 62.84 -21.03 16.76
CA PRO A 127 62.53 -19.67 17.19
C PRO A 127 63.29 -18.65 16.33
N ILE A 128 62.73 -17.46 16.17
CA ILE A 128 63.44 -16.33 15.56
C ILE A 128 64.58 -15.92 16.51
N LEU A 129 65.83 -16.16 16.10
CA LEU A 129 67.02 -15.85 16.90
C LEU A 129 67.33 -14.35 16.85
N ALA A 130 67.15 -13.66 17.98
CA ALA A 130 67.45 -12.22 18.12
C ALA A 130 68.96 -11.95 17.99
N GLY A 131 69.34 -10.96 17.17
CA GLY A 131 70.73 -10.58 16.92
C GLY A 131 71.46 -11.45 15.89
N HIS A 132 70.80 -12.46 15.31
CA HIS A 132 71.39 -13.31 14.27
C HIS A 132 71.20 -12.70 12.87
N HIS A 133 72.12 -12.95 11.94
CA HIS A 133 72.06 -12.39 10.58
C HIS A 133 70.78 -12.76 9.79
N SER A 134 70.10 -13.84 10.19
CA SER A 134 68.85 -14.35 9.59
C SER A 134 67.57 -13.71 10.16
N GLU A 135 67.67 -12.97 11.28
CA GLU A 135 66.52 -12.39 12.00
C GLU A 135 65.62 -11.54 11.10
N ARG A 136 66.21 -10.61 10.35
CA ARG A 136 65.48 -9.70 9.45
C ARG A 136 64.67 -10.45 8.38
N LYS A 137 65.21 -11.55 7.86
CA LYS A 137 64.54 -12.39 6.85
C LYS A 137 63.37 -13.14 7.48
N ALA A 138 63.57 -13.72 8.66
CA ALA A 138 62.54 -14.44 9.40
C ALA A 138 61.35 -13.52 9.77
N LEU A 139 61.61 -12.34 10.34
CA LEU A 139 60.56 -11.36 10.69
C LEU A 139 59.75 -10.94 9.45
N LYS A 140 60.42 -10.63 8.33
CA LYS A 140 59.74 -10.26 7.08
C LYS A 140 58.92 -11.42 6.48
N THR A 141 59.34 -12.66 6.66
CA THR A 141 58.56 -13.84 6.25
C THR A 141 57.31 -14.00 7.13
N LYS A 142 57.46 -13.84 8.45
CA LYS A 142 56.34 -13.85 9.39
C LYS A 142 55.32 -12.74 9.07
N ASP A 143 55.75 -11.51 8.86
CA ASP A 143 54.85 -10.40 8.54
C ASP A 143 54.07 -10.63 7.24
N ARG A 144 54.71 -11.23 6.23
CA ARG A 144 54.06 -11.62 4.97
C ARG A 144 53.04 -12.74 5.17
N MET A 145 53.39 -13.74 5.98
CA MET A 145 52.48 -14.83 6.36
C MET A 145 51.24 -14.28 7.07
N ASP A 146 51.43 -13.47 8.12
CA ASP A 146 50.35 -12.86 8.90
C ASP A 146 49.46 -11.95 8.03
N SER A 147 50.06 -11.17 7.13
CA SER A 147 49.32 -10.34 6.16
C SER A 147 48.49 -11.20 5.20
N ASN A 148 49.05 -12.28 4.66
CA ASN A 148 48.34 -13.20 3.77
C ASN A 148 47.18 -13.88 4.50
N LEU A 149 47.39 -14.36 5.73
CA LEU A 149 46.35 -14.95 6.57
C LEU A 149 45.21 -13.96 6.82
N LYS A 150 45.53 -12.72 7.24
CA LYS A 150 44.53 -11.67 7.48
C LYS A 150 43.70 -11.39 6.22
N ARG A 151 44.36 -11.18 5.08
CA ARG A 151 43.69 -10.92 3.78
C ARG A 151 42.89 -12.12 3.29
N GLY A 152 43.35 -13.33 3.59
CA GLY A 152 42.65 -14.59 3.29
C GLY A 152 41.33 -14.69 4.06
N VAL A 153 41.38 -14.43 5.37
CA VAL A 153 40.18 -14.37 6.23
C VAL A 153 39.20 -13.28 5.78
N GLU A 154 39.69 -12.09 5.44
CA GLU A 154 38.86 -11.01 4.90
C GLU A 154 38.19 -11.39 3.57
N SER A 155 38.94 -12.06 2.68
CA SER A 155 38.41 -12.57 1.41
C SER A 155 37.35 -13.64 1.63
N GLN A 156 37.57 -14.56 2.58
CA GLN A 156 36.59 -15.59 2.95
C GLN A 156 35.31 -14.97 3.55
N LYS A 157 35.44 -13.95 4.42
CA LYS A 157 34.29 -13.19 4.94
C LYS A 157 33.51 -12.51 3.81
N ALA A 158 34.20 -11.92 2.84
CA ALA A 158 33.57 -11.32 1.67
C ALA A 158 32.82 -12.36 0.82
N ALA A 159 33.38 -13.56 0.62
CA ALA A 159 32.71 -14.65 -0.06
C ALA A 159 31.38 -15.03 0.62
N ARG A 160 31.42 -15.29 1.94
CA ARG A 160 30.21 -15.62 2.73
C ARG A 160 29.15 -14.52 2.64
N HIS A 161 29.56 -13.26 2.64
CA HIS A 161 28.65 -12.12 2.46
C HIS A 161 27.95 -12.13 1.09
N TYR A 162 28.68 -12.44 0.01
CA TYR A 162 28.09 -12.55 -1.31
C TYR A 162 27.11 -13.73 -1.42
N LEU A 163 27.45 -14.89 -0.85
CA LEU A 163 26.54 -16.05 -0.79
C LEU A 163 25.27 -15.74 0.00
N TYR A 164 25.41 -15.12 1.18
CA TYR A 164 24.26 -14.67 1.97
C TYR A 164 23.36 -13.71 1.18
N LYS A 165 23.96 -12.77 0.44
CA LYS A 165 23.22 -11.85 -0.43
C LYS A 165 22.53 -12.57 -1.60
N ALA A 166 23.14 -13.59 -2.20
CA ALA A 166 22.55 -14.36 -3.29
C ALA A 166 21.24 -15.02 -2.83
N VAL A 167 21.30 -15.73 -1.69
CA VAL A 167 20.14 -16.36 -1.04
C VAL A 167 19.08 -15.32 -0.67
N SER A 168 19.50 -14.18 -0.10
CA SER A 168 18.58 -13.09 0.28
C SER A 168 17.83 -12.48 -0.90
N VAL A 169 18.49 -12.37 -2.07
CA VAL A 169 17.88 -11.85 -3.30
C VAL A 169 16.75 -12.78 -3.79
N GLN A 170 16.97 -14.09 -3.77
CA GLN A 170 15.96 -15.07 -4.14
C GLN A 170 14.78 -15.07 -3.15
N HIS A 171 15.07 -15.06 -1.84
CA HIS A 171 14.02 -14.95 -0.82
C HIS A 171 13.18 -13.68 -0.99
N HIS A 172 13.80 -12.56 -1.36
CA HIS A 172 13.07 -11.32 -1.59
C HIS A 172 12.10 -11.43 -2.77
N ALA A 173 12.51 -12.06 -3.87
CA ALA A 173 11.64 -12.30 -5.02
C ALA A 173 10.47 -13.22 -4.65
N ASN A 174 10.74 -14.33 -3.96
CA ASN A 174 9.71 -15.25 -3.48
C ASN A 174 8.73 -14.56 -2.52
N PHE A 175 9.24 -13.73 -1.60
CA PHE A 175 8.42 -12.94 -0.70
C PHE A 175 7.50 -11.97 -1.48
N LYS A 176 8.01 -11.28 -2.49
CA LYS A 176 7.24 -10.36 -3.34
C LYS A 176 6.14 -11.03 -4.15
N ASN A 177 6.34 -12.31 -4.49
CA ASN A 177 5.39 -13.14 -5.22
C ASN A 177 4.43 -13.92 -4.31
N SER A 178 4.64 -13.91 -2.98
CA SER A 178 3.78 -14.63 -2.05
C SER A 178 2.32 -14.13 -2.08
N PRO A 179 1.31 -15.02 -1.94
CA PRO A 179 -0.10 -14.64 -2.02
C PRO A 179 -0.50 -13.51 -1.04
N LYS A 180 0.04 -13.57 0.18
CA LYS A 180 -0.20 -12.54 1.21
C LYS A 180 0.29 -11.15 0.78
N VAL A 181 1.45 -11.07 0.13
CA VAL A 181 2.02 -9.79 -0.32
C VAL A 181 1.23 -9.25 -1.51
N ARG A 182 0.83 -10.10 -2.46
CA ARG A 182 -0.05 -9.70 -3.58
C ARG A 182 -1.40 -9.20 -3.08
N ALA A 183 -2.05 -9.90 -2.16
CA ALA A 183 -3.32 -9.45 -1.56
C ALA A 183 -3.19 -8.08 -0.84
N ASN A 184 -2.05 -7.81 -0.20
CA ASN A 184 -1.78 -6.50 0.39
C ASN A 184 -1.54 -5.42 -0.68
N ARG A 185 -0.90 -5.77 -1.79
CA ARG A 185 -0.70 -4.87 -2.94
C ARG A 185 -2.03 -4.52 -3.60
N ILE A 186 -2.93 -5.48 -3.81
CA ILE A 186 -4.30 -5.25 -4.31
C ILE A 186 -5.02 -4.21 -3.44
N LYS A 187 -4.97 -4.36 -2.11
CA LYS A 187 -5.57 -3.37 -1.19
C LYS A 187 -4.96 -1.98 -1.34
N ALA A 188 -3.63 -1.89 -1.51
CA ALA A 188 -2.94 -0.62 -1.73
C ALA A 188 -3.32 0.01 -3.09
N LEU A 189 -3.40 -0.79 -4.15
CA LEU A 189 -3.82 -0.35 -5.48
C LEU A 189 -5.25 0.20 -5.46
N PHE A 190 -6.18 -0.46 -4.76
CA PHE A 190 -7.54 0.07 -4.57
C PHE A 190 -7.57 1.41 -3.82
N VAL A 191 -6.68 1.62 -2.85
CA VAL A 191 -6.56 2.92 -2.16
C VAL A 191 -6.08 4.00 -3.12
N GLU A 192 -5.07 3.68 -3.93
CA GLU A 192 -4.51 4.59 -4.92
C GLU A 192 -5.52 4.90 -6.04
N LEU A 193 -6.27 3.91 -6.51
CA LEU A 193 -7.35 4.05 -7.49
C LEU A 193 -8.39 5.07 -6.99
N ARG A 194 -8.83 4.90 -5.74
CA ARG A 194 -9.79 5.82 -5.12
C ARG A 194 -9.27 7.25 -4.99
N LYS A 195 -7.96 7.44 -4.80
CA LYS A 195 -7.36 8.78 -4.75
C LYS A 195 -7.57 9.51 -6.07
N TYR A 196 -7.16 8.89 -7.18
CA TYR A 196 -7.30 9.50 -8.51
C TYR A 196 -8.76 9.65 -8.94
N GLN A 197 -9.62 8.67 -8.64
CA GLN A 197 -11.06 8.79 -8.86
C GLN A 197 -11.70 9.90 -8.02
N SER A 198 -11.26 10.10 -6.78
CA SER A 198 -11.76 11.19 -5.94
C SER A 198 -11.39 12.57 -6.50
N ASP A 199 -10.25 12.72 -7.15
CA ASP A 199 -9.87 13.96 -7.83
C ASP A 199 -10.81 14.25 -9.00
N LEU A 200 -11.09 13.24 -9.84
CA LEU A 200 -12.05 13.33 -10.94
C LEU A 200 -13.46 13.67 -10.46
N ASN A 201 -13.92 12.99 -9.41
CA ASN A 201 -15.19 13.30 -8.76
C ASN A 201 -15.24 14.74 -8.25
N HIS A 202 -14.15 15.24 -7.68
CA HIS A 202 -14.07 16.62 -7.22
C HIS A 202 -14.24 17.61 -8.39
N TYR A 203 -13.50 17.41 -9.48
CA TYR A 203 -13.60 18.26 -10.66
C TYR A 203 -15.01 18.24 -11.26
N ALA A 204 -15.63 17.06 -11.40
CA ALA A 204 -16.98 16.92 -11.93
C ALA A 204 -18.03 17.60 -11.04
N LEU A 205 -17.95 17.44 -9.71
CA LEU A 205 -18.87 18.08 -8.77
C LEU A 205 -18.69 19.60 -8.74
N ALA A 206 -17.45 20.08 -8.77
CA ALA A 206 -17.14 21.50 -8.81
C ALA A 206 -17.67 22.14 -10.11
N LEU A 207 -17.43 21.50 -11.25
CA LEU A 207 -17.98 21.92 -12.54
C LEU A 207 -19.50 22.02 -12.50
N LYS A 208 -20.18 20.96 -12.03
CA LYS A 208 -21.65 20.91 -11.91
C LYS A 208 -22.21 22.06 -11.06
N ILE A 209 -21.53 22.43 -9.97
CA ILE A 209 -21.94 23.53 -9.09
C ILE A 209 -21.76 24.89 -9.76
N TRP A 210 -20.63 25.11 -10.44
CA TRP A 210 -20.35 26.34 -11.16
C TRP A 210 -21.27 26.53 -12.38
N GLU A 211 -21.57 25.46 -13.12
CA GLU A 211 -22.51 25.50 -14.24
C GLU A 211 -23.93 25.82 -13.77
N LYS A 212 -24.38 25.21 -12.66
CA LYS A 212 -25.72 25.44 -12.10
C LYS A 212 -25.91 26.82 -11.48
N THR A 213 -24.86 27.41 -10.92
CA THR A 213 -24.95 28.71 -10.22
C THR A 213 -24.79 29.86 -11.22
N THR A 214 -25.88 30.55 -11.54
CA THR A 214 -25.90 31.65 -12.51
C THR A 214 -26.11 33.03 -11.89
N SER A 215 -26.77 33.11 -10.73
CA SER A 215 -27.06 34.38 -10.05
C SER A 215 -25.81 34.95 -9.36
N GLU A 216 -25.65 36.27 -9.37
CA GLU A 216 -24.49 36.93 -8.75
C GLU A 216 -24.40 36.66 -7.24
N ASN A 217 -25.54 36.71 -6.53
CA ASN A 217 -25.60 36.35 -5.11
C ASN A 217 -25.13 34.91 -4.87
N GLY A 218 -25.49 33.97 -5.76
CA GLY A 218 -25.06 32.58 -5.68
C GLY A 218 -23.56 32.46 -5.90
N ILE A 219 -23.02 33.13 -6.93
CA ILE A 219 -21.59 33.15 -7.23
C ILE A 219 -20.79 33.75 -6.06
N SER A 220 -21.23 34.88 -5.52
CA SER A 220 -20.63 35.49 -4.34
C SER A 220 -20.65 34.54 -3.14
N GLY A 221 -21.75 33.82 -2.92
CA GLY A 221 -21.85 32.79 -1.89
C GLY A 221 -20.84 31.65 -2.09
N LEU A 222 -20.62 31.19 -3.32
CA LEU A 222 -19.60 30.18 -3.62
C LEU A 222 -18.18 30.66 -3.33
N VAL A 223 -17.89 31.94 -3.58
CA VAL A 223 -16.58 32.55 -3.27
C VAL A 223 -16.38 32.69 -1.75
N GLU A 224 -17.44 33.05 -1.02
CA GLU A 224 -17.40 33.18 0.44
C GLU A 224 -17.29 31.83 1.16
N ILE A 225 -17.86 30.76 0.61
CA ILE A 225 -17.65 29.41 1.15
C ILE A 225 -16.31 28.85 0.67
N GLY A 226 -15.97 29.02 -0.61
CA GLY A 226 -14.71 28.65 -1.24
C GLY A 226 -14.47 27.14 -1.40
N ARG A 227 -15.28 26.28 -0.78
CA ARG A 227 -15.07 24.83 -0.76
C ARG A 227 -16.38 24.03 -0.76
N ILE A 228 -16.29 22.80 -1.22
CA ILE A 228 -17.32 21.77 -1.09
C ILE A 228 -16.76 20.61 -0.27
N ARG A 229 -17.57 19.57 -0.02
CA ARG A 229 -17.13 18.39 0.74
C ARG A 229 -15.84 17.75 0.19
N THR A 230 -15.64 17.78 -1.13
CA THR A 230 -14.52 17.13 -1.80
C THR A 230 -13.28 18.00 -1.94
N GLY A 231 -13.36 19.31 -1.70
CA GLY A 231 -12.19 20.20 -1.84
C GLY A 231 -12.54 21.66 -2.13
N SER A 232 -11.52 22.45 -2.44
CA SER A 232 -11.65 23.86 -2.80
C SER A 232 -12.27 24.02 -4.19
N ILE A 233 -13.19 24.97 -4.37
CA ILE A 233 -13.82 25.26 -5.67
C ILE A 233 -13.48 26.64 -6.22
N ALA A 234 -12.81 27.46 -5.40
CA ALA A 234 -12.25 28.75 -5.76
C ALA A 234 -10.81 28.83 -5.26
N ALA A 235 -9.98 29.63 -5.95
CA ALA A 235 -8.61 29.89 -5.51
C ALA A 235 -8.62 30.91 -4.36
N TRP A 236 -7.59 30.89 -3.51
CA TRP A 236 -7.56 31.70 -2.28
C TRP A 236 -7.57 33.21 -2.58
N GLU A 237 -6.94 33.61 -3.69
CA GLU A 237 -6.80 34.98 -4.17
C GLU A 237 -8.09 35.56 -4.78
N THR A 238 -9.07 34.71 -5.10
CA THR A 238 -10.30 35.08 -5.82
C THR A 238 -11.05 36.24 -5.16
N ARG A 239 -11.08 36.28 -3.82
CA ARG A 239 -11.75 37.35 -3.06
C ARG A 239 -11.07 38.70 -3.23
N GLY A 240 -9.74 38.72 -3.29
CA GLY A 240 -8.96 39.94 -3.53
C GLY A 240 -9.25 40.50 -4.91
N ARG A 241 -9.13 39.64 -5.93
CA ARG A 241 -9.38 39.99 -7.35
C ARG A 241 -10.77 40.61 -7.58
N ILE A 242 -11.81 40.11 -6.90
CA ILE A 242 -13.16 40.70 -6.98
C ILE A 242 -13.23 42.05 -6.24
N LYS A 243 -12.68 42.15 -5.02
CA LYS A 243 -12.70 43.39 -4.23
C LYS A 243 -11.94 44.53 -4.91
N GLU A 244 -10.84 44.21 -5.58
CA GLU A 244 -10.00 45.14 -6.32
C GLU A 244 -10.58 45.47 -7.72
N GLY A 245 -11.68 44.81 -8.12
CA GLY A 245 -12.35 45.04 -9.39
C GLY A 245 -11.61 44.47 -10.61
N GLU A 246 -10.62 43.60 -10.40
CA GLU A 246 -9.86 42.95 -11.49
C GLU A 246 -10.72 42.01 -12.32
N ILE A 247 -11.66 41.31 -11.68
CA ILE A 247 -12.61 40.41 -12.33
C ILE A 247 -14.03 40.59 -11.80
N THR A 248 -15.00 40.41 -12.68
CA THR A 248 -16.41 40.30 -12.33
C THR A 248 -16.77 38.89 -11.85
N LEU A 249 -17.90 38.74 -11.15
CA LEU A 249 -18.41 37.44 -10.70
C LEU A 249 -18.69 36.49 -11.89
N GLN A 250 -19.18 37.02 -13.01
CA GLN A 250 -19.45 36.22 -14.21
C GLN A 250 -18.16 35.81 -14.94
N GLN A 251 -17.16 36.69 -15.00
CA GLN A 251 -15.83 36.31 -15.52
C GLN A 251 -15.21 35.21 -14.67
N LEU A 252 -15.27 35.32 -13.34
CA LEU A 252 -14.82 34.26 -12.44
C LEU A 252 -15.54 32.93 -12.72
N ARG A 253 -16.87 32.95 -12.84
CA ARG A 253 -17.66 31.76 -13.15
C ARG A 253 -17.15 31.08 -14.42
N ASN A 254 -16.93 31.85 -15.48
CA ASN A 254 -16.43 31.33 -16.75
C ASN A 254 -14.99 30.78 -16.61
N GLU A 255 -14.11 31.49 -15.90
CA GLU A 255 -12.76 31.00 -15.58
C GLU A 255 -12.80 29.66 -14.82
N ARG A 256 -13.69 29.52 -13.83
CA ARG A 256 -13.80 28.29 -13.03
C ARG A 256 -14.39 27.13 -13.83
N ILE A 257 -15.43 27.37 -14.62
CA ILE A 257 -15.99 26.35 -15.53
C ILE A 257 -14.90 25.86 -16.49
N ALA A 258 -14.18 26.77 -17.14
CA ALA A 258 -13.09 26.43 -18.05
C ALA A 258 -11.98 25.63 -17.35
N ALA A 259 -11.59 26.05 -16.13
CA ALA A 259 -10.58 25.35 -15.36
C ALA A 259 -10.98 23.92 -14.99
N PHE A 260 -12.20 23.69 -14.51
CA PHE A 260 -12.65 22.34 -14.14
C PHE A 260 -12.91 21.43 -15.36
N LYS A 261 -13.38 21.99 -16.49
CA LYS A 261 -13.44 21.24 -17.76
C LYS A 261 -12.04 20.80 -18.21
N TRP A 262 -11.10 21.75 -18.20
CA TRP A 262 -9.72 21.44 -18.53
C TRP A 262 -9.13 20.37 -17.60
N GLN A 263 -9.42 20.43 -16.30
CA GLN A 263 -8.95 19.43 -15.33
C GLN A 263 -9.52 18.03 -15.58
N LEU A 264 -10.79 17.92 -15.96
CA LEU A 264 -11.39 16.64 -16.33
C LEU A 264 -10.73 16.06 -17.58
N GLU A 265 -10.53 16.88 -18.61
CA GLU A 265 -10.07 16.40 -19.92
C GLU A 265 -8.55 16.18 -20.00
N ASN A 266 -7.75 17.04 -19.37
CA ASN A 266 -6.31 17.15 -19.64
C ASN A 266 -5.42 16.67 -18.49
N THR A 267 -5.99 16.33 -17.32
CA THR A 267 -5.16 15.78 -16.24
C THR A 267 -4.85 14.31 -16.49
N ASN A 268 -3.67 13.87 -16.07
CA ASN A 268 -3.27 12.45 -16.18
C ASN A 268 -4.03 11.51 -15.20
N ARG A 269 -5.10 11.98 -14.54
CA ARG A 269 -5.85 11.18 -13.55
C ARG A 269 -6.48 9.96 -14.19
N HIS A 270 -7.02 10.10 -15.39
CA HIS A 270 -7.57 8.99 -16.18
C HIS A 270 -6.50 7.93 -16.49
N ARG A 271 -5.33 8.34 -16.98
CA ARG A 271 -4.20 7.44 -17.24
C ARG A 271 -3.76 6.68 -15.98
N TRP A 272 -3.74 7.35 -14.83
CA TRP A 272 -3.48 6.68 -13.55
C TRP A 272 -4.56 5.67 -13.17
N VAL A 273 -5.83 5.99 -13.38
CA VAL A 273 -6.95 5.06 -13.16
C VAL A 273 -6.78 3.81 -14.02
N ASP A 274 -6.55 3.97 -15.33
CA ASP A 274 -6.40 2.86 -16.28
C ASP A 274 -5.19 1.99 -15.93
N HIS A 275 -4.04 2.62 -15.63
CA HIS A 275 -2.84 1.93 -15.19
C HIS A 275 -3.07 1.08 -13.92
N LEU A 276 -3.78 1.64 -12.95
CA LEU A 276 -4.08 0.94 -11.69
C LEU A 276 -5.07 -0.21 -11.89
N LEU A 277 -6.05 -0.06 -12.80
CA LEU A 277 -6.97 -1.13 -13.17
C LEU A 277 -6.22 -2.28 -13.86
N ASN A 278 -5.32 -1.99 -14.81
CA ASN A 278 -4.48 -3.01 -15.44
C ASN A 278 -3.60 -3.74 -14.42
N ARG A 279 -3.02 -3.01 -13.46
CA ARG A 279 -2.25 -3.62 -12.37
C ARG A 279 -3.11 -4.44 -11.41
N LEU A 280 -4.33 -4.00 -11.12
CA LEU A 280 -5.28 -4.79 -10.32
C LEU A 280 -5.64 -6.09 -11.01
N ALA A 281 -5.90 -6.05 -12.32
CA ALA A 281 -6.17 -7.24 -13.12
C ALA A 281 -4.99 -8.22 -13.04
N TYR A 282 -3.76 -7.74 -13.30
CA TYR A 282 -2.55 -8.55 -13.20
C TYR A 282 -2.37 -9.20 -11.82
N GLU A 283 -2.50 -8.44 -10.73
CA GLU A 283 -2.30 -8.98 -9.38
C GLU A 283 -3.36 -10.01 -8.99
N ASN A 284 -4.60 -9.84 -9.44
CA ASN A 284 -5.66 -10.83 -9.21
C ASN A 284 -5.44 -12.09 -10.06
N GLU A 285 -5.06 -11.95 -11.33
CA GLU A 285 -4.75 -13.09 -12.20
C GLU A 285 -3.62 -13.95 -11.62
N MET A 286 -2.59 -13.32 -11.07
CA MET A 286 -1.51 -14.02 -10.36
C MET A 286 -1.95 -14.78 -9.09
N LEU A 287 -3.18 -14.53 -8.61
CA LEU A 287 -3.81 -15.28 -7.52
C LEU A 287 -4.84 -16.31 -8.00
N GLY A 288 -4.96 -16.53 -9.31
CA GLY A 288 -5.96 -17.41 -9.92
C GLY A 288 -7.22 -16.69 -10.42
N GLY A 289 -7.19 -15.35 -10.48
CA GLY A 289 -8.32 -14.53 -10.91
C GLY A 289 -9.40 -14.36 -9.84
N VAL A 290 -10.48 -13.68 -10.22
CA VAL A 290 -11.67 -13.50 -9.37
C VAL A 290 -12.79 -14.38 -9.89
N ASN A 291 -13.35 -15.21 -9.00
CA ASN A 291 -14.51 -16.03 -9.34
C ASN A 291 -15.78 -15.18 -9.39
N ARG A 292 -16.72 -15.62 -10.23
CA ARG A 292 -18.06 -15.03 -10.28
C ARG A 292 -18.73 -15.14 -8.91
N PHE A 293 -19.36 -14.06 -8.47
CA PHE A 293 -20.10 -14.08 -7.21
C PHE A 293 -21.41 -14.87 -7.35
N GLU A 294 -21.63 -15.84 -6.46
CA GLU A 294 -22.81 -16.73 -6.46
C GLU A 294 -23.87 -16.34 -5.43
N GLY A 295 -23.62 -15.31 -4.62
CA GLY A 295 -24.58 -14.86 -3.59
C GLY A 295 -25.64 -13.90 -4.11
N GLU A 296 -26.55 -13.50 -3.22
CA GLU A 296 -27.60 -12.54 -3.54
C GLU A 296 -27.05 -11.11 -3.72
N ILE A 297 -27.48 -10.46 -4.82
CA ILE A 297 -27.19 -9.04 -5.03
C ILE A 297 -28.06 -8.20 -4.11
N THR A 298 -27.40 -7.38 -3.29
CA THR A 298 -28.08 -6.46 -2.36
C THR A 298 -27.62 -5.03 -2.58
N ALA A 299 -28.49 -4.07 -2.24
CA ALA A 299 -28.13 -2.65 -2.32
C ALA A 299 -26.87 -2.29 -1.50
N THR A 300 -26.64 -2.98 -0.38
CA THR A 300 -25.45 -2.77 0.47
C THR A 300 -24.19 -3.31 -0.20
N LEU A 301 -24.27 -4.46 -0.87
CA LEU A 301 -23.17 -5.02 -1.65
C LEU A 301 -22.77 -4.07 -2.78
N LEU A 302 -23.73 -3.64 -3.61
CA LEU A 302 -23.47 -2.74 -4.74
C LEU A 302 -22.87 -1.40 -4.29
N GLN A 303 -23.35 -0.85 -3.19
CA GLN A 303 -22.77 0.38 -2.64
C GLN A 303 -21.35 0.18 -2.09
N THR A 304 -21.03 -0.99 -1.54
CA THR A 304 -19.68 -1.31 -1.05
C THR A 304 -18.72 -1.49 -2.22
N PHE A 305 -19.15 -2.24 -3.23
CA PHE A 305 -18.47 -2.41 -4.51
C PHE A 305 -18.16 -1.06 -5.17
N ALA A 306 -19.18 -0.22 -5.39
CA ALA A 306 -19.01 1.07 -6.04
C ALA A 306 -18.07 2.01 -5.25
N ARG A 307 -18.13 2.01 -3.91
CA ARG A 307 -17.19 2.78 -3.08
C ARG A 307 -15.77 2.27 -3.18
N ALA A 308 -15.56 0.95 -3.31
CA ALA A 308 -14.23 0.37 -3.45
C ALA A 308 -13.51 0.90 -4.70
N HIS A 309 -14.27 1.13 -5.78
CA HIS A 309 -13.82 1.72 -7.05
C HIS A 309 -13.89 3.25 -7.12
N GLY A 310 -14.27 3.92 -6.03
CA GLY A 310 -14.20 5.37 -5.94
C GLY A 310 -15.46 6.13 -6.37
N ALA A 311 -16.61 5.48 -6.53
CA ALA A 311 -17.86 6.20 -6.76
C ALA A 311 -18.20 7.14 -5.58
N ASP A 312 -18.66 8.35 -5.87
CA ASP A 312 -18.99 9.34 -4.84
C ASP A 312 -20.42 9.16 -4.33
N LYS A 313 -20.54 8.86 -3.03
CA LYS A 313 -21.83 8.66 -2.33
C LYS A 313 -22.82 7.76 -3.10
N PRO A 314 -22.41 6.55 -3.52
CA PRO A 314 -23.28 5.68 -4.29
C PRO A 314 -24.49 5.24 -3.48
N LYS A 315 -25.63 5.15 -4.16
CA LYS A 315 -26.90 4.66 -3.65
C LYS A 315 -27.47 3.66 -4.65
N ALA A 316 -27.77 2.45 -4.18
CA ALA A 316 -28.44 1.44 -4.97
C ALA A 316 -29.91 1.33 -4.55
N THR A 317 -30.81 1.25 -5.53
CA THR A 317 -32.26 1.14 -5.36
C THR A 317 -32.84 0.11 -6.31
N LYS A 318 -33.83 -0.66 -5.84
CA LYS A 318 -34.50 -1.66 -6.67
C LYS A 318 -35.52 -0.96 -7.56
N THR A 319 -35.44 -1.19 -8.87
CA THR A 319 -36.36 -0.61 -9.87
C THR A 319 -37.64 -1.45 -9.96
N GLN A 320 -38.65 -0.93 -10.69
CA GLN A 320 -39.93 -1.64 -10.86
C GLN A 320 -39.78 -2.95 -11.63
N SER A 321 -38.77 -3.05 -12.51
CA SER A 321 -38.40 -4.27 -13.23
C SER A 321 -37.77 -5.34 -12.33
N GLY A 322 -37.44 -5.00 -11.08
CA GLY A 322 -36.77 -5.89 -10.13
C GLY A 322 -35.24 -5.82 -10.17
N ASN A 323 -34.67 -5.05 -11.09
CA ASN A 323 -33.22 -4.81 -11.19
C ASN A 323 -32.73 -3.81 -10.14
N PHE A 324 -31.41 -3.64 -10.05
CA PHE A 324 -30.81 -2.59 -9.22
C PHE A 324 -30.26 -1.45 -10.08
N GLU A 325 -30.73 -0.25 -9.81
CA GLU A 325 -30.13 1.00 -10.28
C GLU A 325 -29.14 1.51 -9.23
N LEU A 326 -27.92 1.79 -9.66
CA LEU A 326 -26.86 2.46 -8.89
C LEU A 326 -26.73 3.91 -9.34
N LYS A 327 -26.87 4.85 -8.39
CA LYS A 327 -26.69 6.28 -8.62
C LYS A 327 -25.53 6.84 -7.78
N SER A 328 -24.72 7.70 -8.37
CA SER A 328 -23.65 8.46 -7.71
C SER A 328 -23.90 9.97 -7.83
N LEU A 329 -23.29 10.78 -6.96
CA LEU A 329 -23.41 12.25 -7.06
C LEU A 329 -22.47 12.83 -8.14
N ALA A 330 -21.34 12.17 -8.35
CA ALA A 330 -20.39 12.42 -9.43
C ALA A 330 -20.57 11.34 -10.51
N PRO A 331 -19.97 11.48 -11.71
CA PRO A 331 -19.92 10.40 -12.68
C PRO A 331 -19.42 9.09 -12.06
N LEU A 332 -20.03 7.97 -12.45
CA LEU A 332 -19.60 6.66 -12.03
C LEU A 332 -18.18 6.39 -12.56
N PRO A 333 -17.40 5.54 -11.86
CA PRO A 333 -16.09 5.12 -12.36
C PRO A 333 -16.18 4.60 -13.79
N LEU A 334 -15.31 5.09 -14.69
CA LEU A 334 -15.40 4.82 -16.13
C LEU A 334 -15.48 3.34 -16.49
N GLN A 335 -14.81 2.47 -15.72
CA GLN A 335 -14.84 1.03 -15.92
C GLN A 335 -16.21 0.39 -15.65
N PHE A 336 -17.17 1.10 -15.05
CA PHE A 336 -18.55 0.62 -14.88
C PHE A 336 -19.44 0.92 -16.07
N VAL A 337 -19.10 1.96 -16.83
CA VAL A 337 -19.98 2.60 -17.82
C VAL A 337 -19.33 2.64 -19.21
N GLN A 338 -18.40 1.72 -19.47
CA GLN A 338 -17.69 1.56 -20.76
C GLN A 338 -17.12 2.89 -21.30
N GLY A 339 -16.59 3.74 -20.42
CA GLY A 339 -16.00 5.03 -20.80
C GLY A 339 -16.99 6.18 -21.00
N ALA A 340 -18.29 5.96 -20.84
CA ALA A 340 -19.28 7.04 -20.89
C ALA A 340 -19.40 7.77 -19.55
N THR A 341 -19.75 9.06 -19.57
CA THR A 341 -19.95 9.86 -18.34
C THR A 341 -21.41 9.79 -17.89
N HIS A 342 -21.75 8.76 -17.11
CA HIS A 342 -23.08 8.60 -16.50
C HIS A 342 -23.00 8.64 -14.98
N ASP A 343 -24.00 9.25 -14.32
CA ASP A 343 -24.14 9.23 -12.86
C ASP A 343 -25.07 8.11 -12.37
N THR A 344 -25.68 7.35 -13.29
CA THR A 344 -26.55 6.20 -13.04
C THR A 344 -26.17 4.99 -13.89
N LEU A 345 -26.41 3.79 -13.36
CA LEU A 345 -26.24 2.51 -14.04
C LEU A 345 -27.27 1.52 -13.51
N GLU A 346 -28.13 1.00 -14.38
CA GLU A 346 -29.06 -0.09 -14.07
C GLU A 346 -28.61 -1.35 -14.78
N LEU A 347 -28.46 -2.44 -14.02
CA LEU A 347 -28.07 -3.76 -14.51
C LEU A 347 -28.90 -4.84 -13.80
N THR A 348 -29.05 -5.98 -14.46
CA THR A 348 -29.57 -7.20 -13.86
C THR A 348 -28.59 -7.77 -12.82
N ASP A 349 -29.07 -8.62 -11.92
CA ASP A 349 -28.22 -9.27 -10.91
C ASP A 349 -27.05 -10.05 -11.55
N SER A 350 -27.31 -10.70 -12.70
CA SER A 350 -26.29 -11.43 -13.45
C SER A 350 -25.21 -10.51 -14.02
N GLU A 351 -25.60 -9.38 -14.60
CA GLU A 351 -24.68 -8.39 -15.14
C GLU A 351 -23.86 -7.69 -14.04
N TRP A 352 -24.45 -7.46 -12.86
CA TRP A 352 -23.68 -6.98 -11.71
C TRP A 352 -22.59 -7.98 -11.29
N CYS A 353 -22.89 -9.29 -11.29
CA CYS A 353 -21.89 -10.31 -11.00
C CYS A 353 -20.77 -10.35 -12.05
N GLU A 354 -21.09 -10.24 -13.34
CA GLU A 354 -20.07 -10.15 -14.39
C GLU A 354 -19.23 -8.89 -14.25
N LEU A 355 -19.85 -7.73 -14.03
CA LEU A 355 -19.13 -6.48 -13.85
C LEU A 355 -18.15 -6.56 -12.67
N MET A 356 -18.55 -7.14 -11.53
CA MET A 356 -17.65 -7.33 -10.38
C MET A 356 -16.46 -8.22 -10.73
N LYS A 357 -16.68 -9.27 -11.50
CA LYS A 357 -15.62 -10.18 -11.95
C LYS A 357 -14.67 -9.47 -12.91
N ASP A 358 -15.20 -8.76 -13.92
CA ASP A 358 -14.43 -8.07 -14.95
C ASP A 358 -13.50 -7.00 -14.36
N VAL A 359 -13.98 -6.26 -13.36
CA VAL A 359 -13.15 -5.26 -12.65
C VAL A 359 -12.34 -5.85 -11.49
N CYS A 360 -12.26 -7.18 -11.42
CA CYS A 360 -11.48 -7.93 -10.44
C CYS A 360 -11.83 -7.57 -8.98
N TYR A 361 -13.11 -7.42 -8.68
CA TYR A 361 -13.63 -7.17 -7.34
C TYR A 361 -14.06 -8.46 -6.65
N GLU A 362 -13.25 -8.91 -5.69
CA GLU A 362 -13.63 -10.01 -4.81
C GLU A 362 -14.56 -9.51 -3.70
N VAL A 363 -15.76 -10.09 -3.62
CA VAL A 363 -16.74 -9.75 -2.58
C VAL A 363 -16.20 -10.19 -1.21
N PRO A 364 -15.98 -9.26 -0.26
CA PRO A 364 -15.43 -9.63 1.03
C PRO A 364 -16.38 -10.57 1.79
N VAL A 365 -15.84 -11.70 2.25
CA VAL A 365 -16.59 -12.63 3.11
C VAL A 365 -17.03 -11.87 4.36
N LYS A 366 -18.34 -11.89 4.62
CA LYS A 366 -18.93 -11.29 5.81
C LYS A 366 -18.31 -11.95 7.03
N LYS A 367 -17.54 -11.19 7.82
CA LYS A 367 -17.02 -11.67 9.11
C LYS A 367 -18.19 -12.05 10.00
N ASP A 368 -18.03 -13.15 10.74
CA ASP A 368 -19.03 -13.59 11.70
C ASP A 368 -19.43 -12.45 12.63
N ALA A 369 -20.74 -12.34 12.87
CA ALA A 369 -21.25 -11.34 13.79
C ALA A 369 -20.62 -11.57 15.17
N LYS A 370 -20.07 -10.51 15.76
CA LYS A 370 -19.56 -10.61 17.13
C LYS A 370 -20.69 -11.10 18.04
N PRO A 371 -20.41 -11.99 19.00
CA PRO A 371 -21.42 -12.49 19.93
C PRO A 371 -22.23 -11.38 20.58
N SER A 372 -23.51 -11.64 20.85
CA SER A 372 -24.44 -10.65 21.44
C SER A 372 -23.93 -10.14 22.78
N ILE A 373 -24.18 -8.86 23.06
CA ILE A 373 -23.92 -8.30 24.39
C ILE A 373 -25.09 -8.70 25.29
N LEU A 374 -24.80 -9.41 26.38
CA LEU A 374 -25.80 -9.85 27.33
C LEU A 374 -25.67 -9.06 28.63
N ASN A 375 -26.81 -8.58 29.12
CA ASN A 375 -26.96 -7.83 30.37
C ASN A 375 -27.71 -8.72 31.38
N PHE A 376 -26.99 -9.51 32.17
CA PHE A 376 -27.56 -10.41 33.18
C PHE A 376 -26.84 -10.22 34.51
N LYS A 377 -27.52 -10.53 35.63
CA LYS A 377 -26.93 -10.42 36.97
C LYS A 377 -25.99 -11.61 37.23
N ALA A 378 -24.79 -11.32 37.72
CA ALA A 378 -23.77 -12.29 38.12
C ALA A 378 -22.82 -11.65 39.15
N LYS A 379 -22.23 -12.42 40.07
CA LYS A 379 -21.25 -11.87 41.03
C LYS A 379 -19.96 -11.41 40.33
N ARG A 380 -19.47 -12.24 39.41
CA ARG A 380 -18.24 -12.03 38.65
C ARG A 380 -18.40 -12.53 37.23
N LEU A 381 -17.72 -11.85 36.30
CA LEU A 381 -17.65 -12.22 34.89
C LEU A 381 -16.19 -12.39 34.48
N GLN A 382 -15.93 -13.31 33.56
CA GLN A 382 -14.57 -13.64 33.13
C GLN A 382 -14.37 -13.43 31.64
N SER A 383 -13.16 -13.02 31.26
CA SER A 383 -12.72 -12.85 29.88
C SER A 383 -11.26 -13.29 29.74
N PRO A 384 -10.83 -13.83 28.59
CA PRO A 384 -9.42 -14.04 28.32
C PRO A 384 -8.64 -12.73 28.46
N SER A 385 -7.45 -12.80 29.05
CA SER A 385 -6.57 -11.65 29.23
C SER A 385 -6.18 -11.06 27.88
N ARG A 386 -6.10 -9.73 27.83
CA ARG A 386 -5.68 -8.99 26.62
C ARG A 386 -4.16 -9.02 26.43
N TYR A 387 -3.42 -9.17 27.52
CA TYR A 387 -1.98 -8.98 27.55
C TYR A 387 -1.20 -10.28 27.63
N HIS A 388 -1.77 -11.30 28.29
CA HIS A 388 -1.10 -12.57 28.49
C HIS A 388 -1.97 -13.70 27.94
N SER A 389 -1.48 -14.35 26.90
CA SER A 389 -2.15 -15.51 26.31
C SER A 389 -2.28 -16.63 27.35
N GLY A 390 -3.48 -17.19 27.52
CA GLY A 390 -3.75 -18.26 28.48
C GLY A 390 -4.24 -17.81 29.85
N GLU A 391 -4.15 -16.51 30.18
CA GLU A 391 -4.69 -15.99 31.45
C GLU A 391 -6.16 -15.58 31.35
N ILE A 392 -6.89 -15.64 32.47
CA ILE A 392 -8.28 -15.21 32.58
C ILE A 392 -8.37 -13.98 33.50
N SER A 393 -8.92 -12.89 32.98
CA SER A 393 -9.28 -11.71 33.77
C SER A 393 -10.67 -11.89 34.38
N THR A 394 -10.78 -11.70 35.69
CA THR A 394 -12.04 -11.76 36.43
C THR A 394 -12.46 -10.35 36.83
N PHE A 395 -13.71 -9.99 36.53
CA PHE A 395 -14.29 -8.67 36.77
C PHE A 395 -15.44 -8.80 37.77
N GLU A 396 -15.39 -8.05 38.87
CA GLU A 396 -16.54 -7.93 39.77
C GLU A 396 -17.65 -7.14 39.08
N GLN A 397 -18.90 -7.55 39.25
CA GLN A 397 -20.02 -6.87 38.61
C GLN A 397 -20.55 -5.76 39.52
N ILE A 398 -20.68 -4.56 38.97
CA ILE A 398 -21.37 -3.43 39.59
C ILE A 398 -22.66 -3.12 38.83
N GLU A 399 -23.59 -2.46 39.51
CA GLU A 399 -24.84 -1.97 38.93
C GLU A 399 -24.69 -0.49 38.57
N LEU A 400 -25.09 -0.12 37.35
CA LEU A 400 -25.13 1.26 36.89
C LEU A 400 -26.40 1.47 36.06
N THR A 401 -26.89 2.70 35.98
CA THR A 401 -27.86 3.11 34.96
C THR A 401 -27.16 3.37 33.62
N LYS A 402 -27.92 3.40 32.51
CA LYS A 402 -27.38 3.80 31.19
C LYS A 402 -26.77 5.19 31.23
N ALA A 403 -27.39 6.11 31.98
CA ALA A 403 -26.91 7.49 32.12
C ALA A 403 -25.55 7.56 32.83
N GLU A 404 -25.38 6.82 33.93
CA GLU A 404 -24.10 6.74 34.64
C GLU A 404 -23.02 6.09 33.78
N TYR A 405 -23.33 4.97 33.13
CA TYR A 405 -22.38 4.31 32.22
C TYR A 405 -22.01 5.18 31.01
N ALA A 406 -22.91 6.05 30.55
CA ALA A 406 -22.64 6.96 29.44
C ALA A 406 -21.70 8.13 29.84
N LYS A 407 -21.73 8.57 31.10
CA LYS A 407 -20.82 9.61 31.64
C LYS A 407 -19.36 9.14 31.72
N ILE A 408 -19.12 7.83 31.75
CA ILE A 408 -17.76 7.27 31.78
C ILE A 408 -17.08 7.47 30.41
N HIS A 409 -15.85 8.00 30.42
CA HIS A 409 -15.09 8.27 29.19
C HIS A 409 -14.87 7.00 28.36
N THR A 410 -14.94 7.11 27.03
CA THR A 410 -14.92 5.98 26.09
C THR A 410 -13.65 5.12 26.16
N GLU A 411 -12.52 5.68 26.61
CA GLU A 411 -11.27 4.95 26.80
C GLU A 411 -11.30 4.02 28.03
N VAL A 412 -12.15 4.32 29.01
CA VAL A 412 -12.26 3.59 30.28
C VAL A 412 -13.61 2.87 30.42
N ARG A 413 -14.28 2.60 29.28
CA ARG A 413 -15.44 1.72 29.20
C ARG A 413 -15.45 0.94 27.88
N GLY A 414 -16.06 -0.23 27.87
CA GLY A 414 -16.14 -1.04 26.66
C GLY A 414 -16.88 -2.36 26.84
N THR A 415 -16.51 -3.34 26.01
CA THR A 415 -17.06 -4.70 26.10
C THR A 415 -15.96 -5.74 26.10
N ARG A 416 -16.21 -6.88 26.76
CA ARG A 416 -15.33 -8.06 26.77
C ARG A 416 -16.07 -9.28 26.25
N LEU A 417 -15.32 -10.16 25.59
CA LEU A 417 -15.80 -11.48 25.17
C LEU A 417 -15.71 -12.43 26.36
N SER A 418 -16.77 -13.19 26.64
CA SER A 418 -16.76 -14.20 27.69
C SER A 418 -15.71 -15.28 27.41
N VAL A 419 -15.25 -15.98 28.46
CA VAL A 419 -14.33 -17.12 28.31
C VAL A 419 -14.89 -18.20 27.37
N CYS A 420 -16.20 -18.44 27.39
CA CYS A 420 -16.84 -19.40 26.50
C CYS A 420 -17.00 -18.90 25.05
N GLY A 421 -16.68 -17.64 24.75
CA GLY A 421 -16.76 -17.07 23.41
C GLY A 421 -18.19 -16.83 22.88
N LYS A 422 -19.23 -17.17 23.65
CA LYS A 422 -20.63 -17.13 23.18
C LYS A 422 -21.36 -15.82 23.43
N PHE A 423 -20.82 -14.93 24.27
CA PHE A 423 -21.44 -13.63 24.55
C PHE A 423 -20.40 -12.57 24.91
N ARG A 424 -20.82 -11.31 24.87
CA ARG A 424 -20.06 -10.18 25.37
C ARG A 424 -20.76 -9.53 26.56
N PHE A 425 -20.01 -8.87 27.41
CA PHE A 425 -20.55 -8.10 28.54
C PHE A 425 -19.87 -6.73 28.62
N LYS A 426 -20.53 -5.76 29.25
CA LYS A 426 -20.03 -4.40 29.42
C LYS A 426 -19.02 -4.35 30.57
N ILE A 427 -17.97 -3.56 30.39
CA ILE A 427 -16.99 -3.25 31.43
C ILE A 427 -16.73 -1.75 31.50
N CYS A 428 -16.23 -1.30 32.64
CA CYS A 428 -15.63 0.02 32.83
C CYS A 428 -14.56 -0.01 33.92
N LEU A 429 -13.76 1.04 34.00
CA LEU A 429 -12.99 1.34 35.20
C LEU A 429 -13.97 1.68 36.33
N ASP A 430 -13.78 1.14 37.52
CA ASP A 430 -14.72 1.29 38.64
C ASP A 430 -14.95 2.77 38.99
N PRO A 431 -16.14 3.33 38.75
CA PRO A 431 -16.45 4.73 39.09
C PRO A 431 -16.58 4.95 40.60
N ASN A 432 -16.78 3.89 41.39
CA ASN A 432 -16.97 3.96 42.84
C ASN A 432 -15.66 3.80 43.61
N TYR A 433 -14.54 3.59 42.92
CA TYR A 433 -13.22 3.44 43.54
C TYR A 433 -12.75 4.77 44.16
N LYS A 434 -12.45 4.75 45.46
CA LYS A 434 -12.09 5.95 46.25
C LYS A 434 -10.59 6.31 46.23
N GLY A 435 -9.75 5.47 45.61
CA GLY A 435 -8.31 5.69 45.53
C GLY A 435 -7.86 6.44 44.27
N PRO A 436 -6.54 6.54 44.03
CA PRO A 436 -6.01 7.14 42.81
C PRO A 436 -6.55 6.43 41.56
N ARG A 437 -7.02 7.21 40.58
CA ARG A 437 -7.70 6.67 39.39
C ARG A 437 -6.88 5.62 38.61
N TYR A 438 -5.55 5.73 38.61
CA TYR A 438 -4.67 4.77 37.93
C TYR A 438 -4.60 3.39 38.62
N GLN A 439 -5.12 3.26 39.84
CA GLN A 439 -5.24 1.99 40.59
C GLN A 439 -6.66 1.43 40.56
N ALA A 440 -7.64 2.15 39.98
CA ALA A 440 -9.01 1.69 39.95
C ALA A 440 -9.10 0.37 39.15
N PRO A 441 -9.78 -0.67 39.67
CA PRO A 441 -9.93 -1.93 38.96
C PRO A 441 -10.92 -1.78 37.79
N TRP A 442 -10.79 -2.66 36.81
CA TRP A 442 -11.85 -2.84 35.82
C TRP A 442 -12.94 -3.74 36.39
N VAL A 443 -14.20 -3.33 36.20
CA VAL A 443 -15.41 -4.02 36.68
C VAL A 443 -16.34 -4.32 35.50
N ALA A 444 -17.16 -5.36 35.66
CA ALA A 444 -18.26 -5.65 34.75
C ALA A 444 -19.48 -4.82 35.14
N VAL A 445 -20.34 -4.50 34.17
CA VAL A 445 -21.49 -3.60 34.38
C VAL A 445 -22.78 -4.32 34.06
N PHE A 446 -23.68 -4.36 35.05
CA PHE A 446 -25.09 -4.65 34.87
C PHE A 446 -25.86 -3.33 34.77
N LEU A 447 -26.59 -3.13 33.67
CA LEU A 447 -27.42 -1.96 33.47
C LEU A 447 -28.82 -2.19 34.05
N THR A 448 -29.17 -1.46 35.10
CA THR A 448 -30.41 -1.63 35.87
C THR A 448 -31.67 -1.18 35.11
N ASP A 449 -31.51 -0.21 34.21
CA ASP A 449 -32.54 0.38 33.33
C ASP A 449 -32.50 -0.17 31.89
N SER A 450 -31.88 -1.35 31.71
CA SER A 450 -31.82 -2.07 30.44
C SER A 450 -32.50 -3.43 30.56
N LYS A 451 -32.94 -4.00 29.42
CA LYS A 451 -33.49 -5.36 29.38
C LYS A 451 -32.51 -6.33 30.04
N ALA A 452 -32.95 -6.99 31.10
CA ALA A 452 -32.23 -8.08 31.73
C ALA A 452 -32.38 -9.33 30.86
N HIS A 453 -31.26 -9.91 30.46
CA HIS A 453 -31.22 -11.18 29.77
C HIS A 453 -31.21 -12.32 30.79
N PRO A 454 -31.76 -13.50 30.45
CA PRO A 454 -31.57 -14.69 31.27
C PRO A 454 -30.08 -15.03 31.34
N VAL A 455 -29.67 -15.66 32.45
CA VAL A 455 -28.29 -16.15 32.61
C VAL A 455 -28.04 -17.20 31.51
N PRO A 456 -26.99 -17.03 30.67
CA PRO A 456 -26.73 -17.98 29.60
C PRO A 456 -26.32 -19.34 30.15
N GLU A 457 -26.79 -20.45 29.58
CA GLU A 457 -26.36 -21.80 29.97
C GLU A 457 -24.83 -21.99 29.87
N SER A 458 -24.20 -21.28 28.94
CA SER A 458 -22.74 -21.28 28.76
C SER A 458 -21.95 -20.47 29.80
N PHE A 459 -22.63 -19.83 30.75
CA PHE A 459 -21.99 -19.10 31.83
C PHE A 459 -21.53 -20.07 32.92
N VAL A 460 -20.23 -20.12 33.16
CA VAL A 460 -19.64 -20.89 34.26
C VAL A 460 -19.36 -19.92 35.41
N PRO A 461 -20.04 -20.05 36.56
CA PRO A 461 -19.72 -19.24 37.73
C PRO A 461 -18.32 -19.59 38.25
N VAL A 462 -17.58 -18.58 38.70
CA VAL A 462 -16.27 -18.78 39.32
C VAL A 462 -16.47 -19.58 40.61
N VAL A 463 -16.03 -20.84 40.62
CA VAL A 463 -16.04 -21.67 41.83
C VAL A 463 -14.98 -21.08 42.77
N GLU A 464 -15.41 -20.55 43.91
CA GLU A 464 -14.48 -20.19 44.98
C GLU A 464 -13.81 -21.49 45.44
N ALA A 465 -12.48 -21.58 45.28
CA ALA A 465 -11.72 -22.61 45.97
C ALA A 465 -12.02 -22.45 47.46
N LYS A 466 -12.77 -23.40 48.04
CA LYS A 466 -12.95 -23.48 49.49
C LYS A 466 -11.54 -23.50 50.09
N ALA A 467 -11.23 -22.50 50.92
CA ALA A 467 -10.02 -22.51 51.71
C ALA A 467 -10.02 -23.82 52.54
N ALA A 468 -8.99 -24.65 52.33
CA ALA A 468 -8.70 -25.81 53.15
C ALA A 468 -7.96 -25.37 54.41
#